data_AF-A0AA38RJV3-F1
#
_entry.id   AF-A0AA38RJV3-F1
#
_cell.length_a   1.000
_cell.length_b   1.000
_cell.length_c   1.000
_cell.angle_alpha   90.00
_cell.angle_beta   90.00
_cell.angle_gamma   90.00
#
_symmetry.space_group_name_H-M   'P 1'
#
loop_
_entity.id
_entity.type
_entity.pdbx_description
1 polymer ?
#
loop_
_entity_poly.entity_id
_entity_poly.type
_entity_poly.pdbx_seq_one_letter_code
_entity_poly.pdbx_strand_id
1 'polypeptide(L)'
;MEDKEQEEGGRAAFLDGRPLSAHMRESWETGRFWVNYAAKKSWAFDAVFWTFLDKRFFGPRDREVADKDLWRTRLDLLSQEEQEAMVPLVMQKMDESRERILIEWDPDEARKRVCQSFCLIDQSCGVVMNAAYLLGFL
;
A
#
# COMPACT_ATOMS: atom_id res chain seq x y z
N MET A 1 50.53 -4.05 9.69
CA MET A 1 49.38 -3.15 9.51
C MET A 1 48.17 -4.04 9.61
N GLU A 2 47.67 -4.17 10.83
CA GLU A 2 46.44 -4.89 11.13
C GLU A 2 45.35 -3.82 11.19
N ASP A 3 44.53 -3.78 10.15
CA ASP A 3 43.47 -2.79 10.03
C ASP A 3 42.33 -3.20 10.96
N LYS A 4 42.23 -2.49 12.09
CA LYS A 4 41.15 -2.63 13.06
C LYS A 4 39.83 -2.22 12.43
N GLU A 5 38.97 -3.21 12.20
CA GLU A 5 37.55 -3.02 11.94
C GLU A 5 36.93 -2.20 13.08
N GLN A 6 36.32 -1.06 12.74
CA GLN A 6 35.61 -0.21 13.68
C GLN A 6 34.18 -0.71 13.85
N GLU A 7 33.91 -1.20 15.06
CA GLU A 7 32.62 -1.65 15.53
C GLU A 7 31.75 -0.43 15.94
N GLU A 8 30.99 0.15 15.00
CA GLU A 8 29.91 1.11 15.32
C GLU A 8 28.62 0.36 15.72
N GLY A 9 28.66 -0.34 16.85
CA GLY A 9 27.56 -1.17 17.36
C GLY A 9 26.77 -0.58 18.54
N GLY A 10 26.87 0.72 18.82
CA GLY A 10 26.46 1.26 20.14
C GLY A 10 25.25 2.19 20.21
N ARG A 11 24.83 2.85 19.12
CA ARG A 11 23.87 3.98 19.20
C ARG A 11 22.44 3.68 18.73
N ALA A 12 22.19 2.53 18.10
CA ALA A 12 20.88 2.19 17.54
C ALA A 12 19.94 1.42 18.50
N ALA A 13 20.43 0.93 19.65
CA ALA A 13 19.69 -0.03 20.47
C ALA A 13 18.68 0.60 21.47
N PHE A 14 18.77 1.91 21.72
CA PHE A 14 18.01 2.59 22.76
C PHE A 14 17.39 3.89 22.24
N LEU A 15 16.20 3.78 21.65
CA LEU A 15 15.30 4.92 21.48
C LEU A 15 14.63 5.17 22.85
N ASP A 16 14.82 6.35 23.42
CA ASP A 16 14.19 6.82 24.68
C ASP A 16 14.43 5.94 25.93
N GLY A 17 15.58 5.26 26.03
CA GLY A 17 15.88 4.45 27.22
C GLY A 17 15.11 3.11 27.29
N ARG A 18 14.37 2.74 26.23
CA ARG A 18 13.74 1.43 26.08
C ARG A 18 14.51 0.56 25.08
N PRO A 19 14.53 -0.78 25.27
CA PRO A 19 15.12 -1.67 24.28
C PRO A 19 14.34 -1.56 22.97
N LEU A 20 15.04 -1.57 21.84
CA LEU A 20 14.45 -1.52 20.49
C LEU A 20 13.31 -2.53 20.31
N SER A 21 13.42 -3.73 20.88
CA SER A 21 12.39 -4.77 20.84
C SER A 21 11.05 -4.33 21.41
N ALA A 22 11.04 -3.52 22.47
CA ALA A 22 9.83 -2.97 23.05
C ALA A 22 9.19 -1.94 22.10
N HIS A 23 9.99 -1.09 21.47
CA HIS A 23 9.50 -0.11 20.50
C HIS A 23 8.94 -0.79 19.23
N MET A 24 9.60 -1.85 18.75
CA MET A 24 9.12 -2.65 17.61
C MET A 24 7.79 -3.33 17.93
N ARG A 25 7.65 -3.90 19.13
CA ARG A 25 6.39 -4.51 19.59
C ARG A 25 5.26 -3.49 19.62
N GLU A 26 5.50 -2.31 20.21
CA GLU A 26 4.53 -1.22 20.23
C GLU A 26 4.14 -0.80 18.80
N SER A 27 5.09 -0.72 17.87
CA SER A 27 4.81 -0.40 16.46
C SER A 27 3.94 -1.46 15.76
N TRP A 28 4.13 -2.75 16.11
CA TRP A 28 3.27 -3.83 15.64
C TRP A 28 1.86 -3.75 16.23
N GLU A 29 1.74 -3.55 17.53
CA GLU A 29 0.47 -3.44 18.25
C GLU A 29 -0.31 -2.19 17.84
N THR A 30 0.38 -1.11 17.48
CA THR A 30 -0.23 0.14 16.98
C THR A 30 -0.55 0.10 15.48
N GLY A 31 -0.05 -0.89 14.74
CA GLY A 31 -0.27 -1.02 13.29
C GLY A 31 0.60 -0.10 12.42
N ARG A 32 1.42 0.78 13.04
CA ARG A 32 2.37 1.67 12.34
C ARG A 32 3.35 0.88 11.49
N PHE A 33 3.81 -0.26 11.99
CA PHE A 33 4.66 -1.16 11.22
C PHE A 33 3.97 -1.64 9.94
N TRP A 34 2.71 -2.09 10.05
CA TRP A 34 1.97 -2.66 8.92
C TRP A 34 1.67 -1.63 7.83
N VAL A 35 1.38 -0.38 8.20
CA VAL A 35 1.23 0.73 7.23
C VAL A 35 2.53 0.96 6.46
N ASN A 36 3.66 1.07 7.17
CA ASN A 36 4.96 1.25 6.53
C ASN A 36 5.35 0.04 5.66
N TYR A 37 5.00 -1.16 6.09
CA TYR A 37 5.27 -2.39 5.35
C TYR A 37 4.44 -2.46 4.07
N ALA A 38 3.14 -2.18 4.15
CA ALA A 38 2.22 -2.18 3.02
C ALA A 38 2.61 -1.12 1.96
N ALA A 39 3.07 0.06 2.39
CA ALA A 39 3.55 1.10 1.49
C ALA A 39 4.85 0.71 0.74
N LYS A 40 5.72 -0.10 1.37
CA LYS A 40 6.99 -0.54 0.76
C LYS A 40 6.88 -1.81 -0.07
N LYS A 41 5.89 -2.65 0.21
CA LYS A 41 5.73 -3.97 -0.39
C LYS A 41 4.34 -4.05 -1.02
N SER A 42 4.23 -3.51 -2.23
CA SER A 42 2.99 -3.52 -3.02
C SER A 42 2.40 -4.92 -3.19
N TRP A 43 3.22 -5.96 -3.37
CA TRP A 43 2.74 -7.35 -3.48
C TRP A 43 2.08 -7.87 -2.21
N ALA A 44 2.47 -7.38 -1.03
CA ALA A 44 1.92 -7.81 0.25
C ALA A 44 0.79 -6.90 0.74
N PHE A 45 0.51 -5.81 0.02
CA PHE A 45 -0.43 -4.77 0.44
C PHE A 45 -1.82 -5.35 0.72
N ASP A 46 -2.38 -6.11 -0.23
CA ASP A 46 -3.75 -6.61 -0.13
C ASP A 46 -3.93 -7.51 1.11
N ALA A 47 -3.02 -8.49 1.27
CA ALA A 47 -3.05 -9.38 2.42
C ALA A 47 -2.88 -8.63 3.76
N VAL A 48 -1.95 -7.68 3.82
CA VAL A 48 -1.69 -6.89 5.04
C VAL A 48 -2.86 -5.97 5.36
N PHE A 49 -3.46 -5.36 4.33
CA PHE A 49 -4.62 -4.49 4.47
C PHE A 49 -5.79 -5.25 5.09
N TRP A 50 -6.21 -6.35 4.48
CA TRP A 50 -7.36 -7.13 4.96
C TRP A 50 -7.13 -7.81 6.31
N THR A 51 -5.88 -8.16 6.63
CA THR A 51 -5.56 -8.88 7.88
C THR A 51 -5.39 -7.94 9.06
N PHE A 52 -4.67 -6.83 8.89
CA PHE A 52 -4.20 -5.99 10.01
C PHE A 52 -4.76 -4.58 10.02
N LEU A 53 -5.04 -3.99 8.85
CA LEU A 53 -5.40 -2.57 8.75
C LEU A 53 -6.92 -2.37 8.72
N ASP A 54 -7.65 -3.19 7.95
CA ASP A 54 -9.09 -3.03 7.70
C ASP A 54 -9.90 -2.90 9.01
N LYS A 55 -9.78 -3.89 9.90
CA LYS A 55 -10.50 -3.91 11.18
C LYS A 55 -10.16 -2.74 12.10
N ARG A 56 -8.97 -2.17 11.93
CA ARG A 56 -8.44 -1.13 12.80
C ARG A 56 -8.93 0.25 12.39
N PHE A 57 -8.95 0.53 11.08
CA PHE A 57 -9.37 1.81 10.54
C PHE A 57 -10.88 1.88 10.31
N PHE A 58 -11.48 0.80 9.81
CA PHE A 58 -12.90 0.75 9.44
C PHE A 58 -13.78 -0.03 10.43
N GLY A 59 -13.18 -0.53 11.51
CA GLY A 59 -13.89 -1.20 12.59
C GLY A 59 -14.24 -2.66 12.29
N PRO A 60 -15.06 -3.30 13.16
CA PRO A 60 -15.39 -4.70 13.04
C PRO A 60 -16.10 -5.01 11.72
N ARG A 61 -15.73 -6.14 11.10
CA ARG A 61 -16.37 -6.64 9.88
C ARG A 61 -17.70 -7.29 10.23
N ASP A 62 -18.65 -7.17 9.31
CA ASP A 62 -19.85 -7.99 9.35
C ASP A 62 -19.45 -9.47 9.21
N ARG A 63 -19.97 -10.31 10.11
CA ARG A 63 -19.66 -11.74 10.13
C ARG A 63 -20.42 -12.50 9.06
N GLU A 64 -21.45 -11.91 8.48
CA GLU A 64 -22.29 -12.52 7.45
C GLU A 64 -21.69 -12.37 6.04
N VAL A 65 -20.75 -11.44 5.86
CA VAL A 65 -20.10 -11.17 4.57
C VAL A 65 -18.91 -12.11 4.37
N ALA A 66 -18.89 -12.82 3.24
CA ALA A 66 -17.76 -13.66 2.88
C ALA A 66 -16.51 -12.82 2.60
N ASP A 67 -15.31 -13.36 2.88
CA ASP A 67 -14.04 -12.64 2.68
C ASP A 67 -13.89 -12.08 1.25
N LYS A 68 -14.42 -12.78 0.24
CA LYS A 68 -14.41 -12.37 -1.18
C LYS A 68 -15.29 -11.17 -1.49
N ASP A 69 -16.24 -10.86 -0.62
CA ASP A 69 -17.22 -9.80 -0.82
C ASP A 69 -16.95 -8.59 0.10
N LEU A 70 -15.97 -8.68 1.01
CA LEU A 70 -15.59 -7.60 1.93
C LEU A 70 -15.24 -6.31 1.20
N TRP A 71 -14.59 -6.38 0.04
CA TRP A 71 -14.25 -5.19 -0.73
C TRP A 71 -15.49 -4.39 -1.18
N ARG A 72 -16.64 -5.04 -1.40
CA ARG A 72 -17.89 -4.33 -1.74
C ARG A 72 -18.38 -3.47 -0.58
N THR A 73 -18.24 -3.96 0.65
CA THR A 73 -18.60 -3.18 1.85
C THR A 73 -17.72 -1.96 2.07
N ARG A 74 -16.56 -1.91 1.41
CA ARG A 74 -15.61 -0.79 1.47
C ARG A 74 -15.76 0.18 0.29
N LEU A 75 -16.37 -0.24 -0.81
CA LEU A 75 -16.70 0.67 -1.90
C LEU A 75 -17.66 1.78 -1.44
N ASP A 76 -18.60 1.46 -0.55
CA ASP A 76 -19.55 2.42 0.00
C ASP A 76 -18.88 3.53 0.83
N LEU A 77 -17.61 3.38 1.21
CA LEU A 77 -16.84 4.41 1.91
C LEU A 77 -16.28 5.47 0.95
N LEU A 78 -16.17 5.14 -0.34
CA LEU A 78 -15.74 6.07 -1.37
C LEU A 78 -16.92 6.92 -1.80
N SER A 79 -16.68 8.22 -1.98
CA SER A 79 -17.66 9.12 -2.59
C SER A 79 -17.98 8.69 -4.02
N GLN A 80 -19.14 9.13 -4.52
CA GLN A 80 -19.54 8.83 -5.90
C GLN A 80 -18.48 9.31 -6.91
N GLU A 81 -17.86 10.47 -6.68
CA GLU A 81 -16.79 11.01 -7.52
C GLU A 81 -15.56 10.10 -7.54
N GLU A 82 -15.14 9.58 -6.38
CA GLU A 82 -14.02 8.65 -6.28
C GLU A 82 -14.33 7.29 -6.93
N GLN A 83 -15.57 6.82 -6.81
CA GLN A 83 -16.02 5.60 -7.49
C GLN A 83 -16.00 5.79 -9.01
N GLU A 84 -16.53 6.90 -9.51
CA GLU A 84 -16.54 7.25 -10.95
C GLU A 84 -15.12 7.43 -11.49
N ALA A 85 -14.20 8.04 -10.72
CA ALA A 85 -12.79 8.17 -11.10
C ALA A 85 -12.06 6.81 -11.18
N MET A 86 -12.53 5.81 -10.45
CA MET A 86 -11.96 4.45 -10.48
C MET A 86 -12.41 3.65 -11.72
N VAL A 87 -13.61 3.92 -12.26
CA VAL A 87 -14.21 3.15 -13.36
C VAL A 87 -13.29 3.01 -14.59
N PRO A 88 -12.65 4.08 -15.12
CA PRO A 88 -11.76 3.98 -16.27
C PRO A 88 -10.57 3.03 -16.03
N LEU A 89 -10.00 3.05 -14.82
CA LEU A 89 -8.89 2.18 -14.45
C LEU A 89 -9.31 0.72 -14.40
N VAL A 90 -10.50 0.44 -13.84
CA VAL A 90 -11.05 -0.91 -13.79
C VAL A 90 -11.33 -1.43 -15.19
N MET A 91 -11.95 -0.63 -16.06
CA MET A 91 -12.22 -1.01 -17.44
C MET A 91 -10.93 -1.35 -18.20
N GLN A 92 -9.92 -0.46 -18.11
CA GLN A 92 -8.62 -0.72 -18.72
C GLN A 92 -7.98 -2.01 -18.19
N LYS A 93 -8.06 -2.25 -16.88
CA LYS A 93 -7.53 -3.48 -16.28
C LYS A 93 -8.26 -4.73 -16.71
N MET A 94 -9.58 -4.66 -16.88
CA MET A 94 -10.37 -5.76 -17.41
C MET A 94 -9.96 -6.08 -18.84
N ASP A 95 -9.73 -5.08 -19.69
CA ASP A 95 -9.23 -5.31 -21.06
C ASP A 95 -7.81 -5.88 -21.09
N GLU A 96 -6.87 -5.31 -20.32
CA GLU A 96 -5.49 -5.84 -20.19
C GLU A 96 -5.51 -7.30 -19.69
N SER A 97 -6.43 -7.65 -18.78
CA SER A 97 -6.57 -9.01 -18.24
C SER A 97 -7.11 -10.04 -19.25
N ARG A 98 -7.74 -9.58 -20.35
CA ARG A 98 -8.19 -10.46 -21.44
C ARG A 98 -7.03 -10.84 -22.34
N GLU A 99 -6.10 -9.92 -22.54
CA GLU A 99 -4.89 -10.15 -23.33
C GLU A 99 -3.88 -11.02 -22.56
N ARG A 100 -3.80 -10.88 -21.23
CA ARG A 100 -2.89 -11.62 -20.33
C ARG A 100 -1.42 -11.57 -20.77
N ILE A 101 -1.02 -10.48 -21.40
CA ILE A 101 0.35 -10.28 -21.83
C ILE A 101 1.11 -9.58 -20.70
N LEU A 102 2.22 -10.18 -20.29
CA LEU A 102 3.16 -9.56 -19.38
C LEU A 102 3.91 -8.46 -20.14
N ILE A 103 3.40 -7.23 -20.08
CA ILE A 103 4.07 -6.09 -20.74
C ILE A 103 5.32 -5.75 -19.96
N GLU A 104 6.48 -5.90 -20.59
CA GLU A 104 7.74 -5.35 -20.10
C GLU A 104 7.68 -3.83 -20.31
N TRP A 105 7.53 -3.10 -19.22
CA TRP A 105 7.37 -1.66 -19.26
C TRP A 105 8.71 -0.98 -19.47
N ASP A 106 8.82 -0.19 -20.53
CA ASP A 106 9.87 0.81 -20.63
C ASP A 106 9.70 1.85 -19.49
N PRO A 107 10.79 2.28 -18.81
CA PRO A 107 10.70 3.18 -17.67
C PRO A 107 9.98 4.51 -17.96
N ASP A 108 10.03 5.03 -19.19
CA ASP A 108 9.32 6.27 -19.53
C ASP A 108 7.83 6.03 -19.75
N GLU A 109 7.47 4.88 -20.29
CA GLU A 109 6.07 4.46 -20.45
C GLU A 109 5.41 4.15 -19.10
N ALA A 110 6.16 3.52 -18.18
CA ALA A 110 5.73 3.30 -16.81
C ALA A 110 5.44 4.63 -16.08
N ARG A 111 6.31 5.63 -16.24
CA ARG A 111 6.11 6.97 -15.67
C ARG A 111 4.88 7.66 -16.25
N LYS A 112 4.67 7.61 -17.57
CA LYS A 112 3.49 8.22 -18.22
C LYS A 112 2.19 7.61 -17.70
N ARG A 113 2.12 6.28 -17.57
CA ARG A 113 0.95 5.59 -17.03
C ARG A 113 0.66 5.97 -15.59
N VAL A 114 1.69 6.01 -14.74
CA VAL A 114 1.54 6.47 -13.34
C VAL A 114 1.05 7.92 -13.31
N CYS A 115 1.59 8.80 -14.16
CA CYS A 115 1.14 10.19 -14.27
C CYS A 115 -0.32 10.29 -14.77
N GLN A 116 -0.72 9.48 -15.75
CA GLN A 116 -2.10 9.47 -16.25
C GLN A 116 -3.10 9.01 -15.19
N SER A 117 -2.77 7.93 -14.47
CA SER A 117 -3.61 7.45 -13.37
C SER A 117 -3.67 8.44 -12.21
N PHE A 118 -2.58 9.17 -11.94
CA PHE A 118 -2.49 10.16 -10.88
C PHE A 118 -3.21 11.47 -11.26
N CYS A 119 -3.12 11.91 -12.52
CA CYS A 119 -3.81 13.11 -13.03
C CYS A 119 -5.34 12.98 -13.00
N LEU A 120 -5.90 11.78 -13.13
CA LEU A 120 -7.35 11.55 -13.01
C LEU A 120 -7.85 11.70 -11.57
N ILE A 121 -6.96 11.53 -10.58
CA ILE A 121 -7.27 11.67 -9.15
C ILE A 121 -7.04 13.14 -8.70
N ASP A 122 -6.04 13.82 -9.26
CA ASP A 122 -5.69 15.23 -8.96
C ASP A 122 -6.65 16.26 -9.58
N GLN A 123 -7.40 15.91 -10.63
CA GLN A 123 -8.34 16.85 -11.27
C GLN A 123 -9.53 17.25 -10.35
N SER A 124 -9.78 16.48 -9.29
CA SER A 124 -10.77 16.78 -8.23
C SER A 124 -10.17 17.25 -6.90
N CYS A 125 -8.86 17.13 -6.67
CA CYS A 125 -8.22 17.66 -5.47
C CYS A 125 -6.73 17.87 -5.67
N GLY A 126 -6.33 19.13 -5.85
CA GLY A 126 -4.95 19.53 -5.67
C GLY A 126 -4.49 19.25 -4.24
N VAL A 127 -3.22 18.86 -4.11
CA VAL A 127 -2.49 18.55 -2.87
C VAL A 127 -2.62 17.08 -2.43
N VAL A 128 -1.76 16.19 -2.95
CA VAL A 128 -0.74 15.49 -2.12
C VAL A 128 0.18 14.62 -2.97
N MET A 129 1.48 14.78 -2.73
CA MET A 129 2.54 13.92 -3.25
C MET A 129 2.34 12.43 -2.93
N ASN A 130 2.96 11.62 -3.79
CA ASN A 130 3.49 10.28 -3.53
C ASN A 130 2.48 9.15 -3.32
N ALA A 131 2.17 8.42 -4.39
CA ALA A 131 1.90 6.98 -4.29
C ALA A 131 2.19 6.30 -5.63
N ALA A 132 3.47 6.12 -5.92
CA ALA A 132 3.90 5.17 -6.92
C ALA A 132 3.55 3.75 -6.44
N TYR A 133 3.06 2.93 -7.38
CA TYR A 133 2.89 1.48 -7.31
C TYR A 133 1.69 0.96 -6.52
N LEU A 134 0.71 0.39 -7.24
CA LEU A 134 -0.02 -0.82 -6.84
C LEU A 134 -0.90 -1.33 -8.00
N LEU A 135 -0.35 -2.23 -8.83
CA LEU A 135 -1.06 -3.27 -9.59
C LEU A 135 0.01 -4.33 -9.96
N GLY A 136 0.38 -5.18 -8.98
CA GLY A 136 1.22 -6.37 -9.21
C GLY A 136 0.32 -7.52 -9.69
N PHE A 137 0.56 -8.17 -10.83
CA PHE A 137 1.68 -9.09 -11.10
C PHE A 137 1.78 -10.19 -10.04
N LEU A 138 0.96 -11.22 -10.24
CA LEU A 138 1.36 -12.62 -10.19
C LEU A 138 0.73 -13.32 -11.41
#